data_AF-A0A1V2ZGX1-F1
#
_entry.id   AF-A0A1V2ZGX1-F1
#
_cell.length_a   1.000
_cell.length_b   1.000
_cell.length_c   1.000
_cell.angle_alpha   90.00
_cell.angle_beta   90.00
_cell.angle_gamma   90.00
#
_symmetry.space_group_name_H-M   'P 1'
#
loop_
_entity.id
_entity.type
_entity.pdbx_description
1 polymer ?
#
loop_
_entity_poly.entity_id
_entity_poly.type
_entity_poly.pdbx_seq_one_letter_code
_entity_poly.pdbx_strand_id
1 'polypeptide(L)'
;MSVPLTPPGGPAVHPAPVGRRERSKLDKLERITRAASELFAEHGVDEVTTQQIADRADIGSGTLFLYAKTKGELLLLVQNANYAEALERGRAAAERIEDPVDAVLALVAPVVECNRAQVENGRTYLREMVFGDPLEPRHAEALAIVAGTEEAVAAILQRDGRIDSARAATLAHVLSAVLLLSLSLTANATAGVDGILLDVRTQLEAVLPAG
;
A
#
# COMPACT_ATOMS: atom_id res chain seq x y z
N MET A 1 28.11 -45.75 -42.74
CA MET A 1 28.38 -45.63 -41.30
C MET A 1 28.39 -44.16 -40.96
N SER A 2 27.31 -43.65 -40.36
CA SER A 2 27.17 -42.24 -40.00
C SER A 2 26.93 -42.15 -38.48
N VAL A 3 27.87 -41.57 -37.76
CA VAL A 3 27.77 -41.30 -36.32
C VAL A 3 27.20 -39.89 -36.13
N PRO A 4 26.14 -39.69 -35.32
CA PRO A 4 25.66 -38.36 -35.00
C PRO A 4 26.48 -37.75 -33.86
N LEU A 5 26.84 -36.46 -33.99
CA LEU A 5 27.48 -35.66 -32.94
C LEU A 5 26.40 -34.94 -32.12
N THR A 6 26.33 -35.24 -30.83
CA THR A 6 25.51 -34.54 -29.83
C THR A 6 26.19 -33.22 -29.45
N PRO A 7 25.46 -32.09 -29.29
CA PRO A 7 26.07 -30.85 -28.82
C PRO A 7 26.35 -30.92 -27.30
N PRO A 8 27.38 -30.22 -26.79
CA PRO A 8 27.69 -30.20 -25.36
C PRO A 8 26.67 -29.32 -24.61
N GLY A 9 26.11 -29.86 -23.53
CA GLY A 9 25.27 -29.11 -22.60
C GLY A 9 26.07 -28.01 -21.90
N GLY A 10 25.65 -26.76 -22.07
CA GLY A 10 26.19 -25.63 -21.32
C GLY A 10 25.88 -25.76 -19.82
N PRO A 11 26.73 -25.19 -18.94
CA PRO A 11 26.55 -25.35 -17.50
C PRO A 11 25.25 -24.66 -17.06
N ALA A 12 24.43 -25.40 -16.33
CA ALA A 12 23.26 -24.85 -15.64
C ALA A 12 23.75 -23.81 -14.62
N VAL A 13 23.36 -22.55 -14.81
CA VAL A 13 23.61 -21.47 -13.85
C VAL A 13 22.68 -21.70 -12.66
N HIS A 14 23.20 -22.31 -11.60
CA HIS A 14 22.50 -22.37 -10.32
C HIS A 14 22.69 -21.01 -9.60
N PRO A 15 21.61 -20.35 -9.15
CA PRO A 15 21.73 -19.10 -8.40
C PRO A 15 22.56 -19.34 -7.14
N ALA A 16 23.64 -18.56 -6.97
CA ALA A 16 24.53 -18.70 -5.83
C ALA A 16 23.78 -18.42 -4.52
N PRO A 17 24.02 -19.21 -3.45
CA PRO A 17 23.33 -19.03 -2.18
C PRO A 17 23.63 -17.66 -1.57
N VAL A 18 22.58 -16.96 -1.14
CA VAL A 18 22.62 -15.63 -0.51
C VAL A 18 23.72 -15.59 0.56
N GLY A 19 24.68 -14.66 0.44
CA GLY A 19 25.84 -14.60 1.34
C GLY A 19 25.48 -14.36 2.81
N ARG A 20 26.35 -14.75 3.75
CA ARG A 20 26.12 -14.62 5.21
C ARG A 20 25.73 -13.19 5.63
N ARG A 21 26.35 -12.17 5.02
CA ARG A 21 26.06 -10.76 5.29
C ARG A 21 24.63 -10.38 4.89
N GLU A 22 24.19 -10.84 3.73
CA GLU A 22 22.85 -10.54 3.22
C GLU A 22 21.78 -11.25 4.06
N ARG A 23 22.01 -12.51 4.46
CA ARG A 23 21.11 -13.20 5.40
C ARG A 23 20.98 -12.46 6.74
N SER A 24 22.08 -11.95 7.29
CA SER A 24 22.04 -11.17 8.54
C SER A 24 21.33 -9.82 8.37
N LYS A 25 21.39 -9.21 7.17
CA LYS A 25 20.66 -7.97 6.86
C LYS A 25 19.15 -8.24 6.78
N LEU A 26 18.75 -9.32 6.13
CA LEU A 26 17.34 -9.74 6.03
C LEU A 26 16.74 -10.08 7.39
N ASP A 27 17.46 -10.86 8.22
CA ASP A 27 17.03 -11.20 9.59
C ASP A 27 16.78 -9.95 10.45
N LYS A 28 17.68 -8.95 10.36
CA LYS A 28 17.50 -7.66 11.05
C LYS A 28 16.30 -6.89 10.53
N LEU A 29 16.14 -6.82 9.21
CA LEU A 29 14.99 -6.14 8.60
C LEU A 29 13.68 -6.78 9.07
N GLU A 30 13.58 -8.11 9.06
CA GLU A 30 12.41 -8.85 9.55
C GLU A 30 12.11 -8.54 11.01
N ARG A 31 13.12 -8.56 11.88
CA ARG A 31 12.98 -8.20 13.30
C ARG A 31 12.50 -6.76 13.50
N ILE A 32 13.05 -5.81 12.75
CA ILE A 32 12.65 -4.40 12.78
C ILE A 32 11.19 -4.25 12.34
N THR A 33 10.83 -4.81 11.19
CA THR A 33 9.48 -4.73 10.63
C THR A 33 8.46 -5.35 11.58
N ARG A 34 8.75 -6.52 12.16
CA ARG A 34 7.87 -7.16 13.14
C ARG A 34 7.71 -6.33 14.40
N ALA A 35 8.81 -5.87 15.01
CA ALA A 35 8.76 -5.06 16.22
C ALA A 35 7.99 -3.74 16.02
N ALA A 36 8.23 -3.04 14.91
CA ALA A 36 7.54 -1.81 14.57
C ALA A 36 6.05 -2.05 14.30
N SER A 37 5.70 -3.10 13.54
CA SER A 37 4.32 -3.47 13.24
C SER A 37 3.52 -3.78 14.51
N GLU A 38 4.07 -4.60 15.42
CA GLU A 38 3.44 -4.93 16.71
C GLU A 38 3.21 -3.67 17.56
N LEU A 39 4.25 -2.84 17.73
CA LEU A 39 4.16 -1.65 18.57
C LEU A 39 3.21 -0.58 17.99
N PHE A 40 3.25 -0.34 16.69
CA PHE A 40 2.34 0.60 16.06
C PHE A 40 0.89 0.11 16.09
N ALA A 41 0.64 -1.19 15.94
CA ALA A 41 -0.71 -1.75 16.07
C ALA A 41 -1.25 -1.62 17.50
N GLU A 42 -0.42 -1.86 18.50
CA GLU A 42 -0.82 -1.84 19.92
C GLU A 42 -1.02 -0.42 20.46
N HIS A 43 -0.12 0.51 20.13
CA HIS A 43 -0.07 1.82 20.78
C HIS A 43 -0.36 3.00 19.83
N GLY A 44 -0.35 2.77 18.52
CA GLY A 44 -0.35 3.85 17.53
C GLY A 44 1.03 4.50 17.37
N VAL A 45 1.28 5.08 16.20
CA VAL A 45 2.60 5.62 15.82
C VAL A 45 3.04 6.75 16.73
N ASP A 46 2.14 7.58 17.22
CA ASP A 46 2.49 8.76 18.03
C ASP A 46 3.09 8.39 19.39
N GLU A 47 2.55 7.35 20.03
CA GLU A 47 2.98 6.86 21.34
C GLU A 47 4.24 5.96 21.28
N VAL A 48 4.67 5.57 20.08
CA VAL A 48 5.84 4.70 19.88
C VAL A 48 7.09 5.52 19.53
N THR A 49 8.19 5.19 20.20
CA THR A 49 9.52 5.75 19.94
C THR A 49 10.38 4.78 19.13
N THR A 50 11.35 5.31 18.38
CA THR A 50 12.34 4.48 17.65
C THR A 50 13.24 3.69 18.60
N GLN A 51 13.45 4.18 19.83
CA GLN A 51 14.18 3.44 20.87
C GLN A 51 13.42 2.17 21.30
N GLN A 52 12.12 2.26 21.59
CA GLN A 52 11.30 1.09 21.94
C GLN A 52 11.33 0.03 20.83
N ILE A 53 11.29 0.46 19.56
CA ILE A 53 11.40 -0.46 18.42
C ILE A 53 12.78 -1.10 18.36
N ALA A 54 13.85 -0.33 18.52
CA ALA A 54 15.21 -0.86 18.53
C ALA A 54 15.42 -1.89 19.66
N ASP A 55 14.93 -1.59 20.86
CA ASP A 55 15.00 -2.48 22.01
C ASP A 55 14.18 -3.77 21.77
N ARG A 56 12.96 -3.65 21.24
CA ARG A 56 12.10 -4.80 20.91
C ARG A 56 12.68 -5.67 19.79
N ALA A 57 13.32 -5.03 18.82
CA ALA A 57 14.02 -5.71 17.73
C ALA A 57 15.41 -6.21 18.15
N ASP A 58 15.86 -5.96 19.39
CA ASP A 58 17.18 -6.30 19.95
C ASP A 58 18.33 -5.85 19.02
N ILE A 59 18.32 -4.56 18.66
CA ILE A 59 19.36 -3.88 17.89
C ILE A 59 19.70 -2.52 18.51
N GLY A 60 20.86 -1.97 18.17
CA GLY A 60 21.17 -0.59 18.54
C GLY A 60 20.38 0.42 17.70
N SER A 61 20.01 1.56 18.27
CA SER A 61 19.24 2.63 17.59
C SER A 61 19.97 3.16 16.36
N GLY A 62 21.31 3.26 16.41
CA GLY A 62 22.12 3.60 15.22
C GLY A 62 22.01 2.57 14.09
N THR A 63 21.75 1.29 14.40
CA THR A 63 21.49 0.26 13.38
C THR A 63 20.10 0.44 12.78
N LEU A 64 19.08 0.80 13.57
CA LEU A 64 17.73 1.07 13.07
C LEU A 64 17.73 2.19 12.01
N PHE A 65 18.50 3.26 12.25
CA PHE A 65 18.63 4.39 11.31
C PHE A 65 19.30 4.03 9.96
N LEU A 66 19.91 2.85 9.83
CA LEU A 66 20.38 2.33 8.54
C LEU A 66 19.25 1.75 7.68
N TYR A 67 18.08 1.49 8.28
CA TYR A 67 16.90 0.92 7.61
C TYR A 67 15.76 1.93 7.44
N ALA A 68 15.62 2.88 8.37
CA ALA A 68 14.65 3.97 8.31
C ALA A 68 15.19 5.20 9.05
N LYS A 69 15.33 6.35 8.37
CA LYS A 69 15.90 7.57 8.95
C LYS A 69 14.90 8.27 9.87
N THR A 70 13.60 8.10 9.62
CA THR A 70 12.53 8.70 10.42
C THR A 70 11.53 7.64 10.92
N LYS A 71 10.74 8.00 11.94
CA LYS A 71 9.60 7.19 12.38
C LYS A 71 8.54 7.05 11.28
N GLY A 72 8.39 8.08 10.43
CA GLY A 72 7.50 8.07 9.27
C GLY A 72 7.95 7.04 8.22
N GLU A 73 9.24 7.02 7.87
CA GLU A 73 9.78 6.00 6.96
C GLU A 73 9.65 4.58 7.52
N LEU A 74 9.79 4.43 8.84
CA LEU A 74 9.57 3.15 9.51
C LEU A 74 8.10 2.73 9.46
N LEU A 75 7.17 3.69 9.54
CA LEU A 75 5.74 3.44 9.34
C LEU A 75 5.44 3.02 7.89
N LEU A 76 6.01 3.70 6.89
CA LEU A 76 5.87 3.30 5.49
C LEU A 76 6.44 1.90 5.25
N LEU A 77 7.62 1.60 5.80
CA LEU A 77 8.26 0.29 5.69
C LEU A 77 7.33 -0.85 6.15
N VAL A 78 6.57 -0.66 7.23
CA VAL A 78 5.66 -1.70 7.73
C VAL A 78 4.29 -1.69 7.04
N GLN A 79 3.78 -0.51 6.66
CA GLN A 79 2.41 -0.37 6.14
C GLN A 79 2.32 -0.59 4.62
N ASN A 80 3.37 -0.34 3.84
CA ASN A 80 3.33 -0.47 2.37
C ASN A 80 2.87 -1.87 1.95
N ALA A 81 3.36 -2.92 2.60
CA ALA A 81 2.96 -4.30 2.31
C ALA A 81 1.46 -4.54 2.60
N ASN A 82 0.95 -4.00 3.71
CA ASN A 82 -0.46 -4.12 4.10
C ASN A 82 -1.38 -3.42 3.10
N TYR A 83 -1.01 -2.22 2.65
CA TYR A 83 -1.76 -1.47 1.65
C TYR A 83 -1.70 -2.10 0.26
N ALA A 84 -0.54 -2.65 -0.15
CA ALA A 84 -0.41 -3.39 -1.39
C ALA A 84 -1.28 -4.65 -1.39
N GLU A 85 -1.28 -5.41 -0.30
CA GLU A 85 -2.14 -6.59 -0.16
C GLU A 85 -3.63 -6.19 -0.16
N ALA A 86 -3.99 -5.09 0.51
CA ALA A 86 -5.34 -4.56 0.50
C ALA A 86 -5.82 -4.20 -0.92
N LEU A 87 -4.98 -3.53 -1.71
CA LEU A 87 -5.28 -3.22 -3.11
C LEU A 87 -5.55 -4.49 -3.93
N GLU A 88 -4.72 -5.53 -3.78
CA GLU A 88 -4.91 -6.79 -4.51
C GLU A 88 -6.19 -7.53 -4.09
N ARG A 89 -6.52 -7.54 -2.79
CA ARG A 89 -7.82 -8.05 -2.33
C ARG A 89 -8.99 -7.28 -2.92
N GLY A 90 -8.87 -5.96 -3.01
CA GLY A 90 -9.86 -5.08 -3.63
C GLY A 90 -10.06 -5.37 -5.11
N ARG A 91 -8.95 -5.53 -5.87
CA ARG A 91 -8.99 -5.92 -7.29
C ARG A 91 -9.76 -7.22 -7.49
N ALA A 92 -9.42 -8.26 -6.72
CA ALA A 92 -10.10 -9.55 -6.78
C ALA A 92 -11.60 -9.46 -6.39
N ALA A 93 -11.96 -8.58 -5.46
CA ALA A 93 -13.36 -8.37 -5.08
C ALA A 93 -14.16 -7.68 -6.20
N ALA A 94 -13.57 -6.67 -6.86
CA ALA A 94 -14.21 -5.87 -7.90
C ALA A 94 -14.37 -6.59 -9.25
N GLU A 95 -13.62 -7.66 -9.52
CA GLU A 95 -13.70 -8.44 -10.77
C GLU A 95 -15.09 -9.01 -11.04
N ARG A 96 -15.82 -9.39 -9.99
CA ARG A 96 -17.11 -10.10 -10.11
C ARG A 96 -18.32 -9.18 -10.03
N ILE A 97 -18.11 -7.86 -10.04
CA ILE A 97 -19.16 -6.86 -9.85
C ILE A 97 -19.34 -6.07 -11.14
N GLU A 98 -20.57 -6.10 -11.66
CA GLU A 98 -20.93 -5.43 -12.92
C GLU A 98 -21.19 -3.94 -12.73
N ASP A 99 -21.88 -3.56 -11.64
CA ASP A 99 -22.16 -2.16 -11.34
C ASP A 99 -20.85 -1.40 -11.04
N PRO A 100 -20.52 -0.31 -11.76
CA PRO A 100 -19.26 0.41 -11.57
C PRO A 100 -19.09 1.02 -10.17
N VAL A 101 -20.17 1.49 -9.53
CA VAL A 101 -20.10 2.09 -8.20
C VAL A 101 -19.79 1.01 -7.17
N ASP A 102 -20.52 -0.10 -7.21
CA ASP A 102 -20.30 -1.25 -6.31
C ASP A 102 -18.91 -1.87 -6.54
N ALA A 103 -18.44 -1.94 -7.78
CA ALA A 103 -17.10 -2.44 -8.10
C ALA A 103 -16.00 -1.53 -7.55
N VAL A 104 -16.15 -0.20 -7.68
CA VAL A 104 -15.20 0.74 -7.08
C VAL A 104 -15.22 0.66 -5.56
N LEU A 105 -16.39 0.54 -4.92
CA LEU A 105 -16.49 0.38 -3.47
C LEU A 105 -15.81 -0.91 -3.00
N ALA A 106 -16.01 -2.03 -3.71
CA ALA A 106 -15.33 -3.28 -3.42
C ALA A 106 -13.80 -3.20 -3.59
N LEU A 107 -13.33 -2.42 -4.56
CA LEU A 107 -11.91 -2.15 -4.76
C LEU A 107 -11.29 -1.38 -3.58
N VAL A 108 -11.95 -0.32 -3.12
CA VAL A 108 -11.38 0.59 -2.11
C VAL A 108 -11.66 0.17 -0.67
N ALA A 109 -12.66 -0.68 -0.41
CA ALA A 109 -13.02 -1.13 0.93
C ALA A 109 -11.84 -1.73 1.71
N PRO A 110 -11.03 -2.66 1.16
CA PRO A 110 -9.88 -3.20 1.90
C PRO A 110 -8.81 -2.15 2.20
N VAL A 111 -8.65 -1.13 1.35
CA VAL A 111 -7.71 -0.01 1.56
C VAL A 111 -8.21 0.87 2.70
N VAL A 112 -9.51 1.16 2.74
CA VAL A 112 -10.16 1.90 3.83
C VAL A 112 -10.08 1.11 5.14
N GLU A 113 -10.33 -0.19 5.13
CA GLU A 113 -10.17 -1.08 6.29
C GLU A 113 -8.73 -1.06 6.82
N CYS A 114 -7.75 -1.19 5.92
CA CYS A 114 -6.33 -1.13 6.27
C CYS A 114 -5.97 0.20 6.94
N ASN A 115 -6.46 1.31 6.41
CA ASN A 115 -6.26 2.64 6.99
C ASN A 115 -6.92 2.77 8.38
N ARG A 116 -8.11 2.20 8.54
CA ARG A 116 -8.94 2.34 9.75
C ARG A 116 -8.65 1.32 10.83
N ALA A 117 -7.87 0.28 10.56
CA ALA A 117 -7.43 -0.70 11.54
C ALA A 117 -6.74 -0.05 12.76
N GLN A 118 -5.99 1.03 12.52
CA GLN A 118 -5.46 1.92 13.54
C GLN A 118 -5.43 3.35 12.97
N VAL A 119 -6.40 4.17 13.37
CA VAL A 119 -6.71 5.46 12.71
C VAL A 119 -5.52 6.41 12.67
N GLU A 120 -4.76 6.54 13.77
CA GLU A 120 -3.61 7.46 13.80
C GLU A 120 -2.43 6.97 12.96
N ASN A 121 -2.26 5.64 12.82
CA ASN A 121 -1.29 5.06 11.88
C ASN A 121 -1.71 5.37 10.44
N GLY A 122 -2.98 5.14 10.10
CA GLY A 122 -3.52 5.41 8.77
C GLY A 122 -3.34 6.88 8.36
N ARG A 123 -3.69 7.81 9.26
CA ARG A 123 -3.55 9.25 9.04
C ARG A 123 -2.09 9.68 8.90
N THR A 124 -1.21 9.18 9.76
CA THR A 124 0.21 9.50 9.70
C THR A 124 0.87 8.92 8.46
N TYR A 125 0.49 7.71 8.03
CA TYR A 125 0.95 7.11 6.78
C TYR A 125 0.62 8.01 5.58
N LEU A 126 -0.62 8.49 5.48
CA LEU A 126 -1.04 9.36 4.38
C LEU A 126 -0.31 10.72 4.42
N ARG A 127 -0.11 11.30 5.61
CA ARG A 127 0.66 12.53 5.78
C ARG A 127 2.12 12.36 5.35
N GLU A 128 2.75 11.26 5.75
CA GLU A 128 4.14 10.96 5.41
C GLU A 128 4.28 10.73 3.90
N MET A 129 3.38 9.94 3.30
CA MET A 129 3.34 9.72 1.85
C MET A 129 3.26 11.03 1.05
N VAL A 130 2.44 11.99 1.50
CA VAL A 130 2.21 13.26 0.78
C VAL A 130 3.30 14.29 1.00
N PHE A 131 3.86 14.39 2.22
CA PHE A 131 4.73 15.50 2.62
C PHE A 131 6.17 15.12 2.93
N GLY A 132 6.53 13.83 2.94
CA GLY A 132 7.90 13.40 3.16
C GLY A 132 8.77 13.43 1.90
N ASP A 133 9.97 12.84 1.99
CA ASP A 133 10.96 12.90 0.91
C ASP A 133 10.63 11.89 -0.21
N PRO A 134 10.26 12.34 -1.42
CA PRO A 134 9.91 11.44 -2.52
C PRO A 134 11.09 10.64 -3.07
N LEU A 135 12.33 11.00 -2.72
CA LEU A 135 13.53 10.28 -3.14
C LEU A 135 13.77 9.02 -2.30
N GLU A 136 13.09 8.87 -1.17
CA GLU A 136 13.20 7.68 -0.33
C GLU A 136 12.38 6.52 -0.91
N PRO A 137 12.94 5.29 -1.00
CA PRO A 137 12.28 4.16 -1.66
C PRO A 137 10.88 3.84 -1.12
N ARG A 138 10.65 4.06 0.19
CA ARG A 138 9.37 3.75 0.84
C ARG A 138 8.25 4.72 0.45
N HIS A 139 8.59 5.97 0.15
CA HIS A 139 7.64 6.94 -0.38
C HIS A 139 7.26 6.58 -1.81
N ALA A 140 8.23 6.22 -2.64
CA ALA A 140 7.97 5.78 -4.01
C ALA A 140 7.05 4.54 -4.05
N GLU A 141 7.25 3.57 -3.15
CA GLU A 141 6.36 2.42 -2.97
C GLU A 141 4.93 2.84 -2.58
N ALA A 142 4.77 3.76 -1.61
CA ALA A 142 3.46 4.25 -1.18
C ALA A 142 2.71 4.98 -2.32
N LEU A 143 3.42 5.82 -3.08
CA LEU A 143 2.87 6.50 -4.26
C LEU A 143 2.49 5.52 -5.38
N ALA A 144 3.24 4.45 -5.57
CA ALA A 144 2.90 3.40 -6.53
C ALA A 144 1.60 2.67 -6.16
N ILE A 145 1.31 2.50 -4.87
CA ILE A 145 0.03 1.91 -4.41
C ILE A 145 -1.13 2.85 -4.73
N VAL A 146 -0.97 4.17 -4.53
CA VAL A 146 -1.98 5.17 -4.91
C VAL A 146 -2.23 5.14 -6.42
N ALA A 147 -1.17 5.18 -7.22
CA ALA A 147 -1.26 5.09 -8.67
C ALA A 147 -1.95 3.79 -9.13
N GLY A 148 -1.58 2.65 -8.54
CA GLY A 148 -2.22 1.36 -8.84
C GLY A 148 -3.69 1.28 -8.43
N THR A 149 -4.11 2.06 -7.42
CA THR A 149 -5.51 2.22 -7.03
C THR A 149 -6.25 3.08 -8.07
N GLU A 150 -5.69 4.22 -8.47
CA GLU A 150 -6.25 5.08 -9.51
C GLU A 150 -6.42 4.34 -10.85
N GLU A 151 -5.41 3.60 -11.28
CA GLU A 151 -5.46 2.78 -12.49
C GLU A 151 -6.58 1.73 -12.43
N ALA A 152 -6.74 1.06 -11.28
CA ALA A 152 -7.79 0.06 -11.09
C ALA A 152 -9.19 0.69 -11.09
N VAL A 153 -9.37 1.86 -10.46
CA VAL A 153 -10.63 2.62 -10.52
C VAL A 153 -10.95 3.03 -11.96
N ALA A 154 -9.97 3.59 -12.68
CA ALA A 154 -10.18 4.00 -14.07
C ALA A 154 -10.60 2.81 -14.95
N ALA A 155 -9.97 1.65 -14.78
CA ALA A 155 -10.32 0.43 -15.50
C ALA A 155 -11.75 -0.06 -15.19
N ILE A 156 -12.22 0.08 -13.94
CA ILE A 156 -13.60 -0.24 -13.57
C ILE A 156 -14.57 0.73 -14.23
N LEU A 157 -14.30 2.04 -14.18
CA LEU A 157 -15.18 3.05 -14.76
C LEU A 157 -15.30 2.92 -16.30
N GLN A 158 -14.23 2.47 -16.96
CA GLN A 158 -14.25 2.19 -18.40
C GLN A 158 -15.11 0.99 -18.82
N ARG A 159 -15.58 0.17 -17.86
CA ARG A 159 -16.57 -0.89 -18.17
C ARG A 159 -17.88 -0.29 -18.66
N ASP A 160 -18.20 0.95 -18.25
CA ASP A 160 -19.32 1.72 -18.80
C ASP A 160 -18.91 2.37 -20.13
N GLY A 161 -19.52 1.89 -21.22
CA GLY A 161 -19.24 2.39 -22.58
C GLY A 161 -19.55 3.87 -22.81
N ARG A 162 -20.16 4.57 -21.85
CA ARG A 162 -20.39 6.03 -21.89
C ARG A 162 -19.18 6.83 -21.37
N ILE A 163 -18.21 6.19 -20.71
CA ILE A 163 -17.06 6.84 -20.08
C ILE A 163 -15.80 6.54 -20.92
N ASP A 164 -15.25 7.58 -21.55
CA ASP A 164 -13.97 7.47 -22.25
C ASP A 164 -12.77 7.39 -21.29
N SER A 165 -11.59 7.07 -21.81
CA SER A 165 -10.36 6.90 -21.02
C SER A 165 -9.91 8.16 -20.30
N ALA A 166 -10.02 9.33 -20.92
CA ALA A 166 -9.61 10.58 -20.31
C ALA A 166 -10.53 10.95 -19.14
N ARG A 167 -11.84 10.75 -19.30
CA ARG A 167 -12.83 10.96 -18.26
C ARG A 167 -12.66 9.95 -17.12
N ALA A 168 -12.43 8.67 -17.43
CA ALA A 168 -12.18 7.65 -16.41
C ALA A 168 -10.95 7.96 -15.55
N ALA A 169 -9.83 8.33 -16.17
CA ALA A 169 -8.63 8.76 -15.47
C ALA A 169 -8.88 9.99 -14.58
N THR A 170 -9.62 10.98 -15.10
CA THR A 170 -9.98 12.19 -14.33
C THR A 170 -10.83 11.83 -13.11
N LEU A 171 -11.85 11.00 -13.28
CA LEU A 171 -12.73 10.56 -12.19
C LEU A 171 -11.97 9.74 -11.13
N ALA A 172 -11.08 8.84 -11.57
CA ALA A 172 -10.23 8.07 -10.67
C ALA A 172 -9.33 8.96 -9.81
N HIS A 173 -8.72 9.99 -10.41
CA HIS A 173 -7.92 10.96 -9.69
C HIS A 173 -8.73 11.78 -8.68
N VAL A 174 -9.94 12.24 -9.07
CA VAL A 174 -10.85 12.94 -8.16
C VAL A 174 -11.21 12.05 -6.97
N LEU A 175 -11.56 10.79 -7.21
CA LEU A 175 -11.89 9.83 -6.15
C LEU A 175 -10.69 9.59 -5.22
N SER A 176 -9.49 9.44 -5.77
CA SER A 176 -8.24 9.28 -5.01
C SER A 176 -7.98 10.48 -4.10
N ALA A 177 -8.12 11.70 -4.61
CA ALA A 177 -7.97 12.93 -3.82
C ALA A 177 -9.01 13.04 -2.69
N VAL A 178 -10.26 12.65 -2.98
CA VAL A 178 -11.34 12.58 -2.00
C VAL A 178 -11.03 11.57 -0.90
N LEU A 179 -10.67 10.34 -1.27
CA LEU A 179 -10.33 9.27 -0.32
C LEU A 179 -9.16 9.68 0.57
N LEU A 180 -8.11 10.23 -0.03
CA LEU A 180 -6.94 10.74 0.70
C LEU A 180 -7.36 11.78 1.73
N LEU A 181 -8.21 12.75 1.35
CA LEU A 181 -8.69 13.79 2.25
C LEU A 181 -9.60 13.20 3.35
N SER A 182 -10.59 12.38 2.98
CA SER A 182 -11.54 11.76 3.92
C SER A 182 -10.86 10.85 4.94
N LEU A 183 -9.77 10.18 4.57
CA LEU A 183 -8.98 9.33 5.47
C LEU A 183 -7.96 10.12 6.31
N SER A 184 -7.49 11.29 5.84
CA SER A 184 -6.46 12.07 6.55
C SER A 184 -7.05 13.03 7.60
N LEU A 185 -8.23 13.60 7.32
CA LEU A 185 -8.82 14.67 8.15
C LEU A 185 -9.14 14.21 9.56
N THR A 186 -8.71 14.98 10.56
CA THR A 186 -9.07 14.78 11.98
C THR A 186 -10.58 14.79 12.20
N ALA A 187 -11.32 15.59 11.42
CA ALA A 187 -12.78 15.65 11.49
C ALA A 187 -13.44 14.29 11.23
N ASN A 188 -12.77 13.41 10.48
CA ASN A 188 -13.22 12.06 10.17
C ASN A 188 -12.52 10.99 11.02
N ALA A 189 -11.81 11.34 12.09
CA ALA A 189 -11.08 10.36 12.90
C ALA A 189 -12.01 9.32 13.55
N THR A 190 -13.24 9.70 13.90
CA THR A 190 -14.25 8.79 14.47
C THR A 190 -15.08 8.06 13.43
N ALA A 191 -14.93 8.38 12.14
CA ALA A 191 -15.64 7.70 11.07
C ALA A 191 -15.09 6.28 10.90
N GLY A 192 -15.97 5.29 11.04
CA GLY A 192 -15.68 3.90 10.71
C GLY A 192 -15.63 3.65 9.20
N VAL A 193 -15.30 2.42 8.82
CA VAL A 193 -15.20 1.97 7.42
C VAL A 193 -16.48 2.29 6.64
N ASP A 194 -17.65 1.90 7.17
CA ASP A 194 -18.94 2.12 6.51
C ASP A 194 -19.24 3.59 6.25
N GLY A 195 -18.88 4.46 7.19
CA GLY A 195 -19.07 5.91 7.05
C GLY A 195 -18.24 6.50 5.92
N ILE A 196 -16.98 6.04 5.78
CA ILE A 196 -16.10 6.46 4.68
C ILE A 196 -16.59 5.90 3.34
N LEU A 197 -17.03 4.64 3.29
CA LEU A 197 -17.54 4.04 2.06
C LEU A 197 -18.86 4.68 1.61
N LEU A 198 -19.71 5.12 2.54
CA LEU A 198 -20.92 5.86 2.21
C LEU A 198 -20.62 7.25 1.62
N ASP A 199 -19.62 7.95 2.15
CA ASP A 199 -19.13 9.22 1.59
C ASP A 199 -18.63 9.00 0.15
N VAL A 200 -17.80 7.99 -0.06
CA VAL A 200 -17.30 7.61 -1.40
C VAL A 200 -18.43 7.31 -2.37
N ARG A 201 -19.42 6.50 -1.96
CA ARG A 201 -20.61 6.19 -2.78
C ARG A 201 -21.32 7.48 -3.20
N THR A 202 -21.61 8.35 -2.24
CA THR A 202 -22.32 9.60 -2.47
C THR A 202 -21.59 10.47 -3.49
N GLN A 203 -20.26 10.53 -3.42
CA GLN A 203 -19.45 11.32 -4.34
C GLN A 203 -19.39 10.71 -5.74
N LEU A 204 -19.27 9.38 -5.85
CA LEU A 204 -19.33 8.67 -7.15
C LEU A 204 -20.68 8.89 -7.84
N GLU A 205 -21.78 8.73 -7.13
CA GLU A 205 -23.14 8.93 -7.65
C GLU A 205 -23.37 10.38 -8.10
N ALA A 206 -22.70 11.36 -7.50
CA ALA A 206 -22.79 12.76 -7.90
C ALA A 206 -22.03 13.09 -9.20
N VAL A 207 -20.95 12.36 -9.53
CA VAL A 207 -20.08 12.66 -10.69
C VAL A 207 -20.30 11.73 -11.89
N LEU A 208 -20.88 10.55 -11.65
CA LEU A 208 -21.24 9.60 -12.69
C LEU A 208 -22.58 9.99 -13.34
N PRO A 209 -22.75 9.73 -14.64
CA PRO A 209 -24.02 9.99 -15.30
C PRO A 209 -25.08 9.04 -14.76
N ALA A 210 -26.27 9.58 -14.44
CA ALA A 210 -27.43 8.79 -14.03
C ALA A 210 -27.68 7.64 -15.03
N GLY A 211 -28.10 6.49 -14.48
CA GLY A 211 -28.50 5.31 -15.24
C GLY A 211 -29.75 5.55 -16.08
#